data_AF-A0A9E2SF59-F1
#
_entry.id   AF-A0A9E2SF59-F1
#
_cell.length_a   1.000
_cell.length_b   1.000
_cell.length_c   1.000
_cell.angle_alpha   90.00
_cell.angle_beta   90.00
_cell.angle_gamma   90.00
#
_symmetry.space_group_name_H-M   'P 1'
#
loop_
_entity.id
_entity.type
_entity.pdbx_description
1 polymer ?
#
loop_
_entity_poly.entity_id
_entity_poly.type
_entity_poly.pdbx_seq_one_letter_code
_entity_poly.pdbx_strand_id
1 'polypeptide(L)'
;MRYLTYFITTIIFSISFCNSAIAQTDSLLVHQIRLYVNHIDSINNLDYAQDKGFMKSVVDGIIKRNDKVVGGCGIYTLSNLKGDTVYRIHYHDNLDINTYKTYYFKENKLVYGTLELKNMDSLATTFFKKEEFYNEGKVVFKSLEQNPKRYIDMVKFSLLEDAKSFFARFTKNNF
;
A
#
# COMPACT_ATOMS: atom_id res chain seq x y z
N MET A 1 42.51 33.89 19.36
CA MET A 1 42.19 32.46 19.13
C MET A 1 40.81 32.05 19.64
N ARG A 2 40.41 32.36 20.88
CA ARG A 2 39.08 31.98 21.43
C ARG A 2 37.87 32.46 20.61
N TYR A 3 37.91 33.69 20.08
CA TYR A 3 36.82 34.22 19.27
C TYR A 3 36.65 33.53 17.91
N LEU A 4 37.76 33.09 17.31
CA LEU A 4 37.74 32.35 16.04
C LEU A 4 37.11 30.97 16.23
N THR A 5 37.41 30.30 17.34
CA THR A 5 36.79 29.01 17.66
C THR A 5 35.29 29.11 17.92
N TYR A 6 34.82 30.17 18.60
CA TYR A 6 33.38 30.38 18.81
C TYR A 6 32.62 30.71 17.52
N PHE A 7 33.25 31.43 16.61
CA PHE A 7 32.69 31.76 15.29
C PHE A 7 32.58 30.50 14.40
N ILE A 8 33.61 29.66 14.41
CA ILE A 8 33.60 28.40 13.64
C ILE A 8 32.54 27.43 14.20
N THR A 9 32.42 27.29 15.52
CA THR A 9 31.43 26.38 16.12
C THR A 9 29.99 26.83 15.88
N THR A 10 29.70 28.14 15.90
CA THR A 10 28.36 28.67 15.58
C THR A 10 27.98 28.45 14.12
N ILE A 11 28.92 28.59 13.18
CA ILE A 11 28.70 28.26 11.76
C ILE A 11 28.39 26.77 11.59
N ILE A 12 29.17 25.88 12.22
CA ILE A 12 28.96 24.42 12.14
C ILE A 12 27.59 24.02 12.73
N PHE A 13 27.20 24.60 13.87
CA PHE A 13 25.89 24.33 14.48
C PHE A 13 24.74 24.83 13.61
N SER A 14 24.89 26.00 12.97
CA SER A 14 23.88 26.57 12.09
C SER A 14 23.73 25.76 10.80
N ILE A 15 24.83 25.31 10.20
CA ILE A 15 24.81 24.44 9.00
C ILE A 15 24.20 23.07 9.33
N SER A 16 24.47 22.53 10.52
CA SER A 16 23.89 21.25 10.96
C SER A 16 22.38 21.33 11.21
N PHE A 17 21.88 22.47 11.72
CA PHE A 17 20.44 22.73 11.88
C PHE A 17 19.70 22.95 10.55
N CYS A 18 20.36 23.52 9.54
CA CYS A 18 19.78 23.65 8.21
C CYS A 18 19.71 22.32 7.46
N ASN A 19 20.66 21.40 7.69
CA ASN A 19 20.69 20.09 7.03
C ASN A 19 19.56 19.16 7.49
N SER A 20 19.12 19.24 8.74
CA SER A 20 17.96 18.48 9.23
C SER A 20 16.63 18.92 8.60
N ALA A 21 16.54 20.16 8.10
CA ALA A 21 15.39 20.64 7.33
C ALA A 21 15.43 20.24 5.84
N ILE A 22 16.61 19.87 5.32
CA ILE A 22 16.83 19.41 3.94
C ILE A 22 16.84 17.86 3.85
N ALA A 23 16.68 17.17 4.97
CA ALA A 23 16.31 15.75 5.00
C ALA A 23 14.88 15.57 4.47
N GLN A 24 14.72 15.71 3.15
CA GLN A 24 13.46 15.59 2.43
C GLN A 24 12.77 14.28 2.82
N THR A 25 11.60 14.44 3.42
CA THR A 25 10.84 13.41 4.13
C THR A 25 10.05 12.49 3.20
N ASP A 26 9.96 12.81 1.91
CA ASP A 26 9.49 11.95 0.81
C ASP A 26 9.85 12.66 -0.51
N SER A 27 10.10 11.92 -1.61
CA SER A 27 10.25 12.55 -2.93
C SER A 27 8.92 13.16 -3.41
N LEU A 28 8.97 14.19 -4.27
CA LEU A 28 7.75 14.81 -4.85
C LEU A 28 6.81 13.76 -5.46
N LEU A 29 7.37 12.75 -6.13
CA LEU A 29 6.62 11.65 -6.71
C LEU A 29 5.89 10.82 -5.64
N VAL A 30 6.57 10.42 -4.56
CA VAL A 30 5.97 9.66 -3.45
C VAL A 30 4.83 10.46 -2.82
N HIS A 31 5.03 11.77 -2.61
CA HIS A 31 4.01 12.65 -2.09
C HIS A 31 2.76 12.71 -2.99
N GLN A 32 2.95 12.85 -4.30
CA GLN A 32 1.85 12.83 -5.28
C GLN A 32 1.10 11.49 -5.27
N ILE A 33 1.81 10.36 -5.17
CA ILE A 33 1.19 9.04 -5.06
C ILE A 33 0.36 8.95 -3.77
N ARG A 34 0.86 9.43 -2.63
CA ARG A 34 0.09 9.46 -1.37
C ARG A 34 -1.19 10.29 -1.50
N LEU A 35 -1.11 11.48 -2.11
CA LEU A 35 -2.29 12.31 -2.35
C LEU A 35 -3.33 11.59 -3.23
N TYR A 36 -2.87 10.91 -4.28
CA TYR A 36 -3.73 10.09 -5.13
C TYR A 36 -4.40 8.96 -4.34
N VAL A 37 -3.64 8.19 -3.55
CA VAL A 37 -4.17 7.11 -2.70
C VAL A 37 -5.23 7.64 -1.75
N ASN A 38 -4.93 8.72 -1.02
CA ASN A 38 -5.86 9.35 -0.08
C ASN A 38 -7.15 9.82 -0.77
N HIS A 39 -7.03 10.38 -1.98
CA HIS A 39 -8.18 10.79 -2.76
C HIS A 39 -9.07 9.59 -3.12
N ILE A 40 -8.49 8.49 -3.62
CA ILE A 40 -9.27 7.29 -3.97
C ILE A 40 -9.91 6.65 -2.74
N ASP A 41 -9.19 6.58 -1.61
CA ASP A 41 -9.74 6.05 -0.36
C ASP A 41 -10.90 6.90 0.16
N SER A 42 -10.86 8.22 -0.04
CA SER A 42 -11.97 9.13 0.29
C SER A 42 -13.24 8.86 -0.54
N ILE A 43 -13.09 8.37 -1.78
CA ILE A 43 -14.21 8.04 -2.67
C ILE A 43 -14.82 6.69 -2.30
N ASN A 44 -14.00 5.71 -1.92
CA ASN A 44 -14.45 4.34 -1.64
C ASN A 44 -15.47 4.23 -0.49
N ASN A 45 -15.47 5.22 0.41
CA ASN A 45 -16.37 5.31 1.55
C ASN A 45 -17.71 6.01 1.23
N LEU A 46 -17.95 6.36 -0.03
CA LEU A 46 -19.20 6.99 -0.48
C LEU A 46 -20.16 5.93 -1.02
N ASP A 47 -21.44 6.04 -0.66
CA ASP A 47 -22.50 5.16 -1.17
C ASP A 47 -22.75 5.35 -2.67
N TYR A 48 -22.37 6.52 -3.21
CA TYR A 48 -22.59 6.96 -4.58
C TYR A 48 -21.27 7.13 -5.35
N ALA A 49 -20.29 6.24 -5.15
CA ALA A 49 -19.00 6.30 -5.86
C ALA A 49 -19.16 6.30 -7.40
N GLN A 50 -20.23 5.68 -7.92
CA GLN A 50 -20.59 5.68 -9.35
C GLN A 50 -20.82 7.08 -9.90
N ASP A 51 -21.45 7.96 -9.13
CA ASP A 51 -21.73 9.35 -9.51
C ASP A 51 -20.45 10.20 -9.58
N LYS A 52 -19.35 9.72 -8.98
CA LYS A 52 -18.01 10.32 -9.08
C LYS A 52 -17.15 9.69 -10.18
N GLY A 53 -17.76 8.93 -11.09
CA GLY A 53 -17.09 8.31 -12.22
C GLY A 53 -16.30 7.05 -11.87
N PHE A 54 -16.53 6.44 -10.70
CA PHE A 54 -15.91 5.18 -10.30
C PHE A 54 -16.95 4.06 -10.11
N MET A 55 -16.76 2.95 -10.80
CA MET A 55 -17.54 1.73 -10.59
C MET A 55 -16.91 0.87 -9.50
N LYS A 56 -17.72 0.48 -8.51
CA LYS A 56 -17.35 -0.43 -7.44
C LYS A 56 -17.87 -1.85 -7.75
N SER A 57 -17.02 -2.84 -7.58
CA SER A 57 -17.35 -4.26 -7.72
C SER A 57 -16.83 -5.03 -6.51
N VAL A 58 -17.57 -6.05 -6.08
CA VAL A 58 -17.23 -6.90 -4.93
C VAL A 58 -17.42 -8.35 -5.33
N VAL A 59 -16.42 -9.16 -5.04
CA VAL A 59 -16.45 -10.61 -5.26
C VAL A 59 -15.98 -11.29 -3.99
N ASP A 60 -16.86 -12.10 -3.39
CA ASP A 60 -16.55 -12.90 -2.21
C ASP A 60 -16.30 -14.37 -2.60
N GLY A 61 -15.44 -15.03 -1.82
CA GLY A 61 -15.03 -16.40 -2.03
C GLY A 61 -14.65 -17.10 -0.74
N ILE A 62 -14.38 -18.39 -0.84
CA ILE A 62 -13.99 -19.25 0.29
C ILE A 62 -12.58 -19.79 0.09
N ILE A 63 -11.84 -19.90 1.19
CA ILE A 63 -10.52 -20.51 1.22
C ILE A 63 -10.69 -21.98 1.64
N LYS A 64 -10.20 -22.90 0.82
CA LYS A 64 -10.21 -24.35 1.11
C LYS A 64 -8.81 -24.90 1.29
N ARG A 65 -8.62 -25.77 2.29
CA ARG A 65 -7.41 -26.58 2.49
C ARG A 65 -7.83 -28.04 2.66
N ASN A 66 -7.38 -28.91 1.76
CA ASN A 66 -7.79 -30.33 1.72
C ASN A 66 -9.33 -30.48 1.75
N ASP A 67 -10.02 -29.76 0.86
CA ASP A 67 -11.49 -29.69 0.73
C ASP A 67 -12.28 -29.15 1.94
N LYS A 68 -11.61 -28.81 3.04
CA LYS A 68 -12.24 -28.15 4.19
C LYS A 68 -12.20 -26.64 4.02
N VAL A 69 -13.31 -25.98 4.33
CA VAL A 69 -13.38 -24.51 4.39
C VAL A 69 -12.58 -24.06 5.60
N VAL A 70 -11.52 -23.30 5.34
CA VAL A 70 -10.65 -22.77 6.39
C VAL A 70 -10.77 -21.25 6.51
N GLY A 71 -11.50 -20.57 5.63
CA GLY A 71 -11.68 -19.13 5.73
C GLY A 71 -12.47 -18.54 4.56
N GLY A 72 -12.48 -17.22 4.47
CA GLY A 72 -13.10 -16.44 3.41
C GLY A 72 -12.10 -15.50 2.72
N CYS A 73 -12.44 -15.06 1.51
CA CYS A 73 -11.73 -13.97 0.85
C CYS A 73 -12.71 -13.00 0.21
N GLY A 74 -12.43 -11.70 0.29
CA GLY A 74 -13.18 -10.64 -0.39
C GLY A 74 -12.26 -9.87 -1.32
N ILE A 75 -12.69 -9.65 -2.56
CA ILE A 75 -12.01 -8.82 -3.54
C ILE A 75 -12.91 -7.63 -3.86
N TYR A 76 -12.44 -6.43 -3.52
CA TYR A 76 -13.13 -5.18 -3.77
C TYR A 76 -12.35 -4.40 -4.83
N THR A 77 -13.03 -4.08 -5.93
CA THR A 77 -12.45 -3.33 -7.04
C THR A 77 -13.15 -1.99 -7.17
N LEU A 78 -12.37 -0.92 -7.34
CA LEU A 78 -12.87 0.41 -7.71
C LEU A 78 -12.17 0.83 -9.00
N SER A 79 -12.91 1.18 -10.05
CA SER A 79 -12.32 1.50 -11.37
C SER A 79 -13.05 2.63 -12.08
N ASN A 80 -12.35 3.38 -12.94
CA ASN A 80 -12.95 4.43 -13.77
C ASN A 80 -12.60 4.27 -15.26
N LEU A 81 -13.22 5.08 -16.11
CA LEU A 81 -12.99 5.08 -17.56
C LEU A 81 -11.59 5.56 -17.97
N LYS A 82 -10.82 6.19 -17.07
CA LYS A 82 -9.45 6.64 -17.33
C LYS A 82 -8.41 5.53 -17.11
N GLY A 83 -8.85 4.35 -16.67
CA GLY A 83 -7.95 3.22 -16.36
C GLY A 83 -7.34 3.30 -14.96
N ASP A 84 -7.84 4.19 -14.09
CA ASP A 84 -7.50 4.15 -12.67
C ASP A 84 -8.25 2.99 -12.04
N THR A 85 -7.54 2.13 -11.32
CA THR A 85 -8.12 0.93 -10.71
C THR A 85 -7.49 0.67 -9.35
N VAL A 86 -8.29 0.30 -8.36
CA VAL A 86 -7.83 -0.17 -7.06
C VAL A 86 -8.37 -1.55 -6.81
N TYR A 87 -7.49 -2.48 -6.43
CA TYR A 87 -7.85 -3.80 -5.95
C TYR A 87 -7.55 -3.89 -4.46
N ARG A 88 -8.54 -4.24 -3.65
CA ARG A 88 -8.38 -4.59 -2.24
C ARG A 88 -8.75 -6.04 -2.07
N ILE A 89 -7.83 -6.84 -1.57
CA ILE A 89 -7.99 -8.28 -1.40
C ILE A 89 -7.81 -8.58 0.07
N HIS A 90 -8.87 -9.07 0.69
CA HIS A 90 -8.92 -9.41 2.09
C HIS A 90 -8.96 -10.93 2.18
N TYR A 91 -7.96 -11.54 2.81
CA TYR A 91 -7.96 -12.95 3.15
C TYR A 91 -8.22 -13.07 4.66
N HIS A 92 -9.36 -13.68 4.96
CA HIS A 92 -9.78 -14.05 6.30
C HIS A 92 -9.61 -15.55 6.45
N ASP A 93 -8.38 -16.00 6.65
CA ASP A 93 -8.16 -17.38 7.10
C ASP A 93 -8.68 -17.49 8.54
N ASN A 94 -9.31 -18.59 8.95
CA ASN A 94 -9.75 -18.84 10.33
C ASN A 94 -8.55 -19.07 11.28
N LEU A 95 -7.36 -18.67 10.85
CA LEU A 95 -6.15 -18.52 11.65
C LEU A 95 -6.21 -17.17 12.38
N ASP A 96 -5.37 -16.99 13.39
CA ASP A 96 -5.31 -15.76 14.21
C ASP A 96 -5.05 -14.46 13.40
N ILE A 97 -4.82 -14.52 12.08
CA ILE A 97 -4.36 -13.39 11.26
C ILE A 97 -5.11 -13.26 9.94
N ASN A 98 -5.50 -12.02 9.68
CA ASN A 98 -6.02 -11.56 8.41
C ASN A 98 -4.92 -10.92 7.56
N THR A 99 -4.95 -11.21 6.25
CA THR A 99 -4.03 -10.61 5.28
C THR A 99 -4.79 -9.65 4.37
N TYR A 100 -4.34 -8.40 4.29
CA TYR A 100 -4.92 -7.38 3.42
C TYR A 100 -3.88 -6.96 2.39
N LYS A 101 -4.23 -7.06 1.11
CA LYS A 101 -3.42 -6.58 0.00
C LYS A 101 -4.18 -5.49 -0.72
N THR A 102 -3.52 -4.37 -1.00
CA THR A 102 -4.14 -3.32 -1.82
C THR A 102 -3.18 -2.87 -2.92
N TYR A 103 -3.70 -2.74 -4.14
CA TYR A 103 -2.95 -2.29 -5.31
C TYR A 103 -3.67 -1.12 -5.97
N TYR A 104 -2.95 -0.03 -6.18
CA TYR A 104 -3.46 1.16 -6.85
C TYR A 104 -2.77 1.30 -8.20
N PHE A 105 -3.59 1.30 -9.24
CA PHE A 105 -3.22 1.57 -10.61
C PHE A 105 -3.71 2.96 -10.99
N LYS A 106 -2.84 3.73 -11.64
CA LYS A 106 -3.19 5.00 -12.28
C LYS A 106 -2.92 4.85 -13.76
N GLU A 107 -3.91 5.09 -14.62
CA GLU A 107 -3.80 4.87 -16.08
C GLU A 107 -3.21 3.48 -16.41
N ASN A 108 -3.74 2.42 -15.80
CA ASN A 108 -3.28 1.02 -15.94
C ASN A 108 -1.84 0.72 -15.49
N LYS A 109 -1.15 1.67 -14.84
CA LYS A 109 0.20 1.48 -14.28
C LYS A 109 0.12 1.35 -12.77
N LEU A 110 0.74 0.33 -12.19
CA LEU A 110 0.87 0.20 -10.74
C LEU A 110 1.68 1.39 -10.21
N VAL A 111 1.11 2.14 -9.27
CA VAL A 111 1.79 3.28 -8.61
C VAL A 111 2.01 3.03 -7.12
N TYR A 112 1.19 2.17 -6.51
CA TYR A 112 1.28 1.89 -5.08
C TYR A 112 0.74 0.50 -4.74
N GLY A 113 1.43 -0.19 -3.85
CA GLY A 113 1.02 -1.48 -3.30
C GLY A 113 1.26 -1.55 -1.80
N THR A 114 0.31 -2.13 -1.07
CA THR A 114 0.44 -2.38 0.37
C THR A 114 0.06 -3.82 0.72
N LEU A 115 0.73 -4.35 1.75
CA LEU A 115 0.43 -5.60 2.42
C LEU A 115 0.37 -5.33 3.92
N GLU A 116 -0.77 -5.63 4.53
CA GLU A 116 -0.99 -5.51 5.97
C GLU A 116 -1.36 -6.88 6.53
N LEU A 117 -0.72 -7.25 7.65
CA LEU A 117 -1.16 -8.38 8.47
C LEU A 117 -1.77 -7.83 9.76
N LYS A 118 -3.00 -8.26 10.06
CA LYS A 118 -3.75 -7.82 11.25
C LYS A 118 -4.12 -9.02 12.09
N ASN A 119 -3.95 -8.89 13.40
CA ASN A 119 -4.44 -9.89 14.33
C ASN A 119 -5.98 -9.87 14.35
N MET A 120 -6.61 -11.03 14.50
CA MET A 120 -8.07 -11.17 14.55
C MET A 120 -8.67 -10.73 15.89
N ASP A 121 -7.85 -10.56 16.93
CA ASP A 121 -8.30 -10.03 18.23
C ASP A 121 -9.05 -8.69 18.08
N SER A 122 -9.97 -8.42 19.02
CA SER A 122 -11.03 -7.38 19.01
C SER A 122 -10.67 -5.94 18.58
N LEU A 123 -9.39 -5.61 18.39
CA LEU A 123 -8.90 -4.31 17.93
C LEU A 123 -8.28 -4.33 16.52
N ALA A 124 -8.27 -5.46 15.82
CA ALA A 124 -7.76 -5.61 14.45
C ALA A 124 -6.39 -4.92 14.22
N THR A 125 -5.48 -5.05 15.18
CA THR A 125 -4.22 -4.29 15.18
C THR A 125 -3.29 -4.78 14.07
N THR A 126 -2.85 -3.84 13.22
CA THR A 126 -1.81 -4.09 12.23
C THR A 126 -0.48 -4.29 12.94
N PHE A 127 0.10 -5.49 12.84
CA PHE A 127 1.41 -5.80 13.41
C PHE A 127 2.49 -5.90 12.33
N PHE A 128 2.11 -5.92 11.06
CA PHE A 128 3.05 -5.83 9.95
C PHE A 128 2.45 -5.03 8.81
N LYS A 129 3.25 -4.12 8.25
CA LYS A 129 2.87 -3.35 7.07
C LYS A 129 4.05 -3.21 6.13
N LYS A 130 3.82 -3.50 4.86
CA LYS A 130 4.78 -3.31 3.78
C LYS A 130 4.14 -2.42 2.72
N GLU A 131 4.75 -1.28 2.46
CA GLU A 131 4.33 -0.33 1.44
C GLU A 131 5.40 -0.28 0.33
N GLU A 132 5.00 -0.33 -0.93
CA GLU A 132 5.90 -0.15 -2.08
C GLU A 132 5.27 0.86 -3.05
N PHE A 133 6.06 1.87 -3.42
CA PHE A 133 5.69 2.92 -4.37
C PHE A 133 6.43 2.68 -5.67
N TYR A 134 5.75 2.93 -6.78
CA TYR A 134 6.22 2.53 -8.10
C TYR A 134 6.26 3.68 -9.08
N ASN A 135 7.30 3.68 -9.93
CA ASN A 135 7.36 4.48 -11.15
C ASN A 135 7.83 3.59 -12.29
N GLU A 136 7.07 3.55 -13.38
CA GLU A 136 7.41 2.76 -14.57
C GLU A 136 7.78 1.29 -14.25
N GLY A 137 7.07 0.69 -13.28
CA GLY A 137 7.29 -0.69 -12.85
C GLY A 137 8.53 -0.91 -11.96
N LYS A 138 9.21 0.15 -11.51
CA LYS A 138 10.33 0.08 -10.56
C LYS A 138 9.90 0.62 -9.20
N VAL A 139 10.40 0.00 -8.13
CA VAL A 139 10.17 0.50 -6.77
C VAL A 139 10.99 1.77 -6.57
N VAL A 140 10.32 2.88 -6.28
CA VAL A 140 10.95 4.18 -5.97
C VAL A 140 11.03 4.47 -4.48
N PHE A 141 10.15 3.85 -3.69
CA PHE A 141 10.18 3.94 -2.23
C PHE A 141 9.55 2.68 -1.63
N LYS A 142 10.05 2.31 -0.44
CA LYS A 142 9.54 1.17 0.31
C LYS A 142 9.54 1.48 1.80
N SER A 143 8.44 1.18 2.46
CA SER A 143 8.34 1.20 3.91
C SER A 143 8.07 -0.22 4.42
N LEU A 144 8.67 -0.54 5.57
CA LEU A 144 8.45 -1.79 6.28
C LEU A 144 8.26 -1.47 7.76
N GLU A 145 7.05 -1.69 8.26
CA GLU A 145 6.75 -1.59 9.68
C GLU A 145 6.77 -2.99 10.30
N GLN A 146 7.69 -3.17 11.25
CA GLN A 146 7.92 -4.39 12.04
C GLN A 146 8.43 -5.62 11.25
N ASN A 147 8.99 -6.60 11.97
CA ASN A 147 9.57 -7.82 11.39
C ASN A 147 8.59 -9.00 11.58
N PRO A 148 8.10 -9.63 10.49
CA PRO A 148 7.07 -10.65 10.56
C PRO A 148 7.66 -12.03 10.86
N LYS A 149 8.56 -12.15 11.85
CA LYS A 149 9.34 -13.37 12.14
C LYS A 149 8.51 -14.67 12.14
N ARG A 150 7.26 -14.61 12.60
CA ARG A 150 6.32 -15.75 12.68
C ARG A 150 5.55 -16.04 11.38
N TYR A 151 5.50 -15.10 10.43
CA TYR A 151 4.68 -15.15 9.21
C TYR A 151 5.48 -14.79 7.94
N ILE A 152 6.76 -15.17 7.91
CA ILE A 152 7.69 -14.84 6.82
C ILE A 152 7.13 -15.32 5.46
N ASP A 153 6.54 -16.51 5.41
CA ASP A 153 6.01 -17.07 4.16
C ASP A 153 4.84 -16.25 3.61
N MET A 154 4.08 -15.56 4.46
CA MET A 154 2.98 -14.68 4.05
C MET A 154 3.47 -13.33 3.49
N VAL A 155 4.75 -12.99 3.65
CA VAL A 155 5.31 -11.70 3.21
C VAL A 155 6.42 -11.83 2.17
N LYS A 156 6.94 -13.06 1.94
CA LYS A 156 8.06 -13.34 1.04
C LYS A 156 7.58 -13.44 -0.42
N PHE A 157 7.06 -12.34 -0.94
CA PHE A 157 6.68 -12.21 -2.35
C PHE A 157 6.85 -10.77 -2.87
N SER A 158 6.82 -10.64 -4.19
CA SER A 158 6.86 -9.35 -4.87
C SER A 158 5.44 -8.78 -5.00
N LEU A 159 5.17 -7.60 -4.42
CA LEU A 159 3.87 -6.96 -4.57
C LEU A 159 3.62 -6.58 -6.03
N LEU A 160 4.68 -6.21 -6.77
CA LEU A 160 4.60 -5.89 -8.19
C LEU A 160 4.10 -7.07 -9.03
N GLU A 161 4.71 -8.25 -8.86
CA GLU A 161 4.34 -9.42 -9.65
C GLU A 161 2.96 -9.95 -9.27
N ASP A 162 2.62 -9.91 -7.98
CA ASP A 162 1.29 -10.27 -7.50
C ASP A 162 0.23 -9.32 -8.10
N ALA A 163 0.47 -8.00 -8.05
CA ALA A 163 -0.42 -6.98 -8.62
C ALA A 163 -0.63 -7.15 -10.13
N LYS A 164 0.45 -7.40 -10.90
CA LYS A 164 0.36 -7.67 -12.34
C LYS A 164 -0.53 -8.89 -12.62
N SER A 165 -0.40 -9.95 -11.81
CA SER A 165 -1.21 -11.15 -11.96
C SER A 165 -2.72 -10.88 -11.73
N PHE A 166 -3.06 -10.02 -10.78
CA PHE A 166 -4.44 -9.62 -10.52
C PHE A 166 -5.00 -8.76 -11.64
N PHE A 167 -4.23 -7.76 -12.09
CA PHE A 167 -4.62 -6.89 -13.18
C PHE A 167 -4.87 -7.68 -14.48
N ALA A 168 -3.97 -8.59 -14.84
CA ALA A 168 -4.12 -9.44 -16.03
C ALA A 168 -5.35 -10.37 -15.98
N ARG A 169 -5.68 -10.91 -14.80
CA ARG A 169 -6.89 -11.72 -14.62
C ARG A 169 -8.16 -10.89 -14.77
N PHE A 170 -8.15 -9.67 -14.23
CA PHE A 170 -9.30 -8.78 -14.35
C PHE A 170 -9.54 -8.36 -15.79
N THR A 171 -8.50 -7.96 -16.54
CA THR A 171 -8.66 -7.53 -17.93
C THR A 171 -9.14 -8.67 -18.82
N LYS A 172 -8.68 -9.91 -18.60
CA LYS A 172 -9.13 -11.08 -19.36
C LYS A 172 -10.60 -11.45 -19.15
N ASN A 173 -11.17 -11.14 -17.99
CA ASN A 173 -12.52 -11.55 -17.61
C ASN A 173 -13.58 -10.45 -17.86
N ASN A 174 -13.16 -9.21 -18.13
CA ASN A 174 -14.05 -8.05 -18.27
C ASN A 174 -13.96 -7.35 -19.63
N PHE A 175 -13.09 -7.85 -20.53
CA PHE A 175 -12.96 -7.45 -21.94
C PHE A 175 -12.80 -8.70 -22.81
#